data_AF-A0AA37W8I7-F1
#
_entry.id   AF-A0AA37W8I7-F1
#
_cell.length_a   1.000
_cell.length_b   1.000
_cell.length_c   1.000
_cell.angle_alpha   90.00
_cell.angle_beta   90.00
_cell.angle_gamma   90.00
#
_symmetry.space_group_name_H-M   'P 1'
#
loop_
_entity.id
_entity.type
_entity.pdbx_description
1 polymer ?
#
loop_
_entity_poly.entity_id
_entity_poly.type
_entity_poly.pdbx_seq_one_letter_code
_entity_poly.pdbx_strand_id
1 'polypeptide(L)'
;MIPNELLNTLASQLTQVLPGASGAARLAQEEIQNNVKVLLSSALSKLDLVTREEFDAQTEVLHKTREMIEQLEKKVAEMEQKEA
;
A
#
# COMPACT_ATOMS: atom_id res chain seq x y z
N MET A 1 -1.23 -2.87 -1.25
CA MET A 1 -1.96 -1.68 -1.71
C MET A 1 -1.05 -0.47 -1.84
N ILE A 2 -1.28 0.43 -2.80
CA ILE A 2 -0.63 1.74 -2.88
C ILE A 2 -1.60 2.84 -2.37
N PRO A 3 -1.19 3.70 -1.42
CA PRO A 3 -2.04 4.79 -0.91
C PRO A 3 -2.42 5.81 -1.98
N ASN A 4 -3.64 6.35 -1.91
CA ASN A 4 -4.15 7.35 -2.86
C ASN A 4 -3.32 8.66 -2.83
N GLU A 5 -2.80 9.03 -1.65
CA GLU A 5 -1.89 10.17 -1.48
C GLU A 5 -0.56 9.98 -2.23
N LEU A 6 -0.07 8.74 -2.29
CA LEU A 6 1.14 8.39 -3.03
C LEU A 6 0.93 8.57 -4.54
N LEU A 7 -0.24 8.18 -5.04
CA LEU A 7 -0.61 8.40 -6.44
C LEU A 7 -0.73 9.87 -6.79
N ASN A 8 -1.37 10.66 -5.93
CA ASN A 8 -1.50 12.10 -6.14
C ASN A 8 -0.13 12.80 -6.12
N THR A 9 0.77 12.37 -5.20
CA THR A 9 2.14 12.90 -5.10
C THR A 9 2.96 12.56 -6.35
N LEU A 10 2.90 11.31 -6.81
CA LEU A 10 3.59 10.87 -8.03
C LEU A 10 3.08 11.61 -9.28
N ALA A 11 1.75 11.78 -9.41
CA ALA A 11 1.16 12.52 -10.50
C ALA A 11 1.61 14.00 -10.47
N SER A 12 1.65 14.62 -9.29
CA SER A 12 2.11 16.01 -9.13
C SER A 12 3.59 16.17 -9.50
N GLN A 13 4.46 15.25 -9.05
CA GLN A 13 5.89 15.27 -9.38
C GLN A 13 6.15 15.07 -10.87
N LEU A 14 5.41 14.16 -11.53
CA LEU A 14 5.50 13.98 -12.98
C LEU A 14 5.11 15.25 -13.75
N THR A 15 4.04 15.92 -13.33
CA THR A 15 3.61 17.17 -13.96
C THR A 15 4.60 18.32 -13.72
N GLN A 16 5.34 18.33 -12.60
CA GLN A 16 6.37 19.34 -12.32
C GLN A 16 7.64 19.20 -13.19
N VAL A 17 7.94 17.99 -13.68
CA VAL A 17 9.14 17.72 -14.50
C VAL A 17 8.86 17.91 -16.01
N LEU A 18 7.60 18.06 -16.42
CA LEU A 18 7.23 18.28 -17.83
C LEU A 18 7.60 19.72 -18.30
N PRO A 19 8.45 19.87 -19.33
CA PRO A 19 8.85 21.17 -19.85
C PRO A 19 7.72 21.77 -20.72
N GLY A 20 7.04 22.81 -20.23
CA GLY A 20 6.00 23.52 -21.00
C GLY A 20 4.99 24.35 -20.19
N ALA A 21 5.06 24.36 -18.86
CA ALA A 21 4.08 25.05 -17.99
C ALA A 21 4.28 26.57 -17.88
N SER A 22 4.42 27.30 -18.99
CA SER A 22 4.41 28.77 -18.98
C SER A 22 3.14 29.37 -19.59
N GLY A 23 2.47 30.22 -18.82
CA GLY A 23 1.56 31.29 -19.28
C GLY A 23 0.12 30.91 -19.63
N ALA A 24 -0.10 29.98 -20.56
CA ALA A 24 -1.44 29.65 -21.10
C ALA A 24 -2.01 28.31 -20.59
N ALA A 25 -1.26 27.62 -19.74
CA ALA A 25 -1.31 26.16 -19.57
C ALA A 25 -2.11 25.63 -18.36
N ARG A 26 -2.89 26.44 -17.62
CA ARG A 26 -3.58 25.96 -16.40
C ARG A 26 -4.65 24.90 -16.67
N LEU A 27 -5.49 25.09 -17.69
CA LEU A 27 -6.49 24.08 -18.11
C LEU A 27 -5.82 22.83 -18.69
N ALA A 28 -4.74 23.02 -19.46
CA ALA A 28 -3.92 21.92 -19.98
C ALA A 28 -3.19 21.15 -18.86
N GLN A 29 -2.83 21.80 -17.76
CA GLN A 29 -2.16 21.19 -16.62
C GLN A 29 -3.08 20.23 -15.85
N GLU A 30 -4.33 20.63 -15.61
CA GLU A 30 -5.34 19.73 -15.01
C GLU A 30 -5.64 18.54 -15.91
N GLU A 31 -5.74 18.76 -17.23
CA GLU A 31 -5.97 17.68 -18.20
C GLU A 31 -4.79 16.69 -18.26
N ILE A 32 -3.55 17.20 -18.25
CA ILE A 32 -2.33 16.38 -18.16
C ILE A 32 -2.30 15.59 -16.86
N GLN A 33 -2.60 16.23 -15.72
CA GLN A 33 -2.63 15.56 -14.42
C GLN A 33 -3.66 14.42 -14.39
N ASN A 34 -4.86 14.66 -14.94
CA ASN A 34 -5.90 13.65 -15.04
C ASN A 34 -5.46 12.47 -15.92
N ASN A 35 -4.85 12.74 -17.08
CA ASN A 35 -4.36 11.70 -17.98
C ASN A 35 -3.23 10.87 -17.32
N VAL A 36 -2.29 11.52 -16.62
CA VAL A 36 -1.23 10.84 -15.86
C VAL A 36 -1.84 9.97 -14.76
N LYS A 37 -2.84 10.48 -14.03
CA LYS A 37 -3.53 9.72 -12.98
C LYS A 37 -4.21 8.46 -13.53
N VAL A 38 -4.90 8.57 -14.67
CA VAL A 38 -5.56 7.44 -15.34
C VAL A 38 -4.52 6.39 -15.77
N LEU A 39 -3.41 6.81 -16.37
CA LEU A 39 -2.33 5.91 -16.79
C LEU A 39 -1.69 5.18 -15.60
N LEU A 40 -1.39 5.91 -14.51
CA LEU A 40 -0.84 5.32 -13.29
C LEU A 40 -1.83 4.34 -12.65
N SER A 41 -3.10 4.71 -12.53
CA SER A 41 -4.14 3.82 -12.01
C SER A 41 -4.28 2.55 -12.86
N SER A 42 -4.21 2.66 -14.18
CA SER A 42 -4.26 1.50 -15.09
C SER A 42 -3.01 0.63 -15.04
N ALA A 43 -1.83 1.22 -14.82
CA ALA A 43 -0.59 0.46 -14.62
C ALA A 43 -0.63 -0.28 -13.27
N LEU A 44 -1.09 0.38 -12.21
CA LEU A 44 -1.21 -0.21 -10.88
C LEU A 44 -2.27 -1.31 -10.83
N SER A 45 -3.38 -1.18 -11.55
CA SER A 45 -4.41 -2.23 -11.61
C SER A 45 -3.93 -3.51 -12.29
N LYS A 46 -2.83 -3.44 -13.06
CA LYS A 46 -2.18 -4.61 -13.66
C LYS A 46 -1.16 -5.26 -12.74
N LEU A 47 -0.83 -4.64 -11.62
CA LEU A 47 -0.08 -5.28 -10.55
C LEU A 47 -1.10 -6.05 -9.69
N ASP A 48 -0.76 -7.27 -9.28
CA ASP A 48 -1.60 -8.12 -8.42
C ASP A 48 -1.69 -7.54 -6.99
N LEU A 49 -2.31 -6.37 -6.86
CA LEU A 49 -2.45 -5.64 -5.62
C LEU A 49 -3.68 -6.13 -4.85
N VAL A 50 -3.48 -6.43 -3.57
CA VAL A 50 -4.57 -6.65 -2.62
C VAL A 50 -5.18 -5.33 -2.15
N THR A 51 -6.46 -5.36 -1.77
CA THR A 51 -7.17 -4.20 -1.23
C THR A 51 -6.64 -3.81 0.15
N ARG A 52 -7.07 -2.65 0.66
CA ARG A 52 -6.72 -2.24 2.03
C ARG A 52 -7.32 -3.22 3.04
N GLU A 53 -8.61 -3.54 2.88
CA GLU A 53 -9.31 -4.39 3.84
C GLU A 53 -8.71 -5.79 3.88
N GLU A 54 -8.32 -6.35 2.73
CA GLU A 54 -7.64 -7.65 2.65
C GLU A 54 -6.29 -7.63 3.37
N PHE A 55 -5.50 -6.57 3.16
CA PHE A 55 -4.21 -6.40 3.84
C PHE A 55 -4.37 -6.29 5.35
N ASP A 56 -5.31 -5.47 5.82
CA ASP A 56 -5.56 -5.27 7.25
C ASP A 56 -6.08 -6.57 7.88
N ALA A 57 -6.97 -7.30 7.20
CA ALA A 57 -7.45 -8.61 7.66
C ALA A 57 -6.30 -9.64 7.80
N GLN A 58 -5.39 -9.72 6.82
CA GLN A 58 -4.23 -10.61 6.90
C GLN A 58 -3.26 -10.21 8.03
N THR A 59 -3.11 -8.91 8.26
CA THR A 59 -2.30 -8.38 9.37
C THR A 59 -2.86 -8.82 10.72
N GLU A 60 -4.18 -8.77 10.89
CA GLU A 60 -4.86 -9.23 12.10
C GLU A 60 -4.70 -10.75 12.31
N VAL A 61 -4.87 -11.54 11.25
CA VAL A 61 -4.64 -12.99 11.29
C VAL A 61 -3.22 -13.29 11.75
N LEU A 62 -2.22 -12.63 11.18
CA LEU A 62 -0.82 -12.80 11.57
C LEU A 62 -0.57 -12.42 13.03
N HIS A 63 -1.18 -11.35 13.52
CA HIS A 63 -1.08 -10.95 14.92
C HIS A 63 -1.59 -12.05 15.85
N LYS A 64 -2.80 -12.54 15.58
CA LYS A 64 -3.42 -13.62 16.35
C LYS A 64 -2.61 -14.92 16.31
N THR A 65 -2.04 -15.25 15.15
CA THR A 65 -1.17 -16.43 15.03
C THR A 65 0.09 -16.29 15.87
N ARG A 66 0.72 -15.11 15.93
CA ARG A 66 1.88 -14.88 16.82
C ARG A 66 1.51 -15.06 18.29
N GLU A 67 0.42 -14.45 18.74
CA GLU A 67 -0.05 -14.61 20.12
C GLU A 67 -0.32 -16.08 20.47
N MET A 68 -0.93 -16.82 19.54
CA MET A 68 -1.21 -18.24 19.76
C MET A 68 0.07 -19.08 19.79
N ILE A 69 1.08 -18.77 18.96
CA ILE A 69 2.39 -19.41 19.00
C ILE A 69 3.07 -19.16 20.35
N GLU A 70 3.12 -17.91 20.82
CA GLU A 70 3.75 -17.57 22.11
C GLU A 70 3.08 -18.31 23.29
N GLN A 71 1.75 -18.44 23.26
CA GLN A 71 1.02 -19.22 24.27
C GLN A 71 1.35 -20.72 24.22
N LEU A 72 1.46 -21.29 23.02
CA LEU A 72 1.81 -22.69 22.85
C LEU A 72 3.25 -22.97 23.28
N GLU A 73 4.20 -22.10 22.91
CA GLU A 73 5.60 -22.18 23.36
C GLU A 73 5.70 -22.16 24.88
N LYS A 74 4.95 -21.27 25.54
CA LYS A 74 4.89 -21.24 27.01
C LYS A 74 4.36 -22.54 27.61
N LYS A 75 3.27 -23.09 27.05
CA LYS A 75 2.69 -24.36 27.51
C LYS A 75 3.66 -25.51 27.35
N VAL A 76 4.37 -25.58 26.23
CA VAL A 76 5.37 -26.61 25.98
C VAL A 76 6.51 -26.49 26.99
N ALA A 77 7.05 -25.29 27.22
CA ALA A 77 8.10 -25.07 28.22
C ALA A 77 7.65 -25.47 29.64
N GLU A 78 6.41 -25.17 30.03
CA GLU A 78 5.84 -25.59 31.32
C GLU A 78 5.69 -27.12 31.42
N MET A 79 5.42 -27.81 30.32
CA MET A 79 5.35 -29.28 30.29
C MET A 79 6.74 -29.91 30.36
N GLU A 80 7.70 -29.40 29.57
CA GLU A 80 9.09 -29.85 29.59
C GLU A 80 9.72 -29.69 30.98
N GLN A 81 9.39 -28.62 31.71
CA GLN A 81 9.86 -28.44 33.10
C GLN A 81 9.22 -29.40 34.11
N LYS A 82 8.04 -29.97 33.81
CA LYS A 82 7.37 -30.95 34.68
C LYS A 82 7.82 -32.38 34.40
N GLU A 83 8.30 -32.66 33.19
CA GLU A 83 8.80 -33.97 32.78
C GLU A 83 10.31 -34.17 33.08
N ALA A 84 11.04 -33.10 33.39
CA ALA A 84 12.43 -33.11 33.87
C ALA A 84 12.52 -33.26 35.40
#